data_AF-A0A3D5CEJ8-F1
#
_entry.id   AF-A0A3D5CEJ8-F1
#
_cell.length_a   1.000
_cell.length_b   1.000
_cell.length_c   1.000
_cell.angle_alpha   90.00
_cell.angle_beta   90.00
_cell.angle_gamma   90.00
#
_symmetry.space_group_name_H-M   'P 1'
#
loop_
_entity.id
_entity.type
_entity.pdbx_description
1 polymer ?
#
loop_
_entity_poly.entity_id
_entity_poly.type
_entity_poly.pdbx_seq_one_letter_code
_entity_poly.pdbx_strand_id
1 'polypeptide(L)'
;MTHPIQLIAYADRLGGTIPALGEVVRDRFAGAFGGVHILPFFTPFDGADAGFDPDDHTTVDPRLGTWDDVRALSDDLDVMVDVIVNHVSARSPQFRDVIQNGDQSRYAEMFLTMGTVFPDGATEADLLRIYRPRPGLPFTPYPWGESTRLVWTTFTAAQVDIDVRSAAGSAYLISILDALRDAGTRMIRLDAVGYAVKTPGSSSFMTPETFAFIDELTVLAHERGLEVLVEVHSFYRRQIEIAQRVDRVYDFALPPLVLFAAATGDHAPLARWIAERPENAVTVLDTHDGIGIVDVGPDAATGEPGLLDATQLDALVEAIHDATGGQSRAATGAAASNL
;
A
#
# COMPACT_ATOMS: atom_id res chain seq x y z
N MET A 1 -3.58 17.40 -15.22
CA MET A 1 -2.71 16.49 -15.97
C MET A 1 -2.65 16.92 -17.42
N THR A 2 -1.51 17.47 -17.83
CA THR A 2 -1.21 17.88 -19.22
C THR A 2 -0.78 16.69 -20.09
N HIS A 3 -0.26 15.62 -19.47
CA HIS A 3 -0.13 14.28 -20.06
C HIS A 3 -0.72 13.23 -19.09
N PRO A 4 -1.53 12.26 -19.59
CA PRO A 4 -2.19 11.29 -18.72
C PRO A 4 -1.27 10.14 -18.25
N ILE A 5 -0.09 9.98 -18.87
CA ILE A 5 0.83 8.89 -18.57
C ILE A 5 1.81 9.34 -17.48
N GLN A 6 1.99 8.49 -16.46
CA GLN A 6 2.90 8.72 -15.35
C GLN A 6 3.90 7.57 -15.24
N LEU A 7 5.08 7.86 -14.71
CA LEU A 7 6.13 6.87 -14.41
C LEU A 7 6.05 6.45 -12.95
N ILE A 8 6.08 5.15 -12.65
CA ILE A 8 6.29 4.65 -11.28
C ILE A 8 7.77 4.28 -11.16
N ALA A 9 8.50 4.87 -10.21
CA ALA A 9 9.93 4.59 -10.07
C ALA A 9 10.45 4.81 -8.64
N TYR A 10 11.44 3.99 -8.28
CA TYR A 10 12.33 4.27 -7.17
C TYR A 10 13.40 5.27 -7.62
N ALA A 11 13.63 6.33 -6.83
CA ALA A 11 14.60 7.37 -7.17
C ALA A 11 16.05 6.84 -7.21
N ASP A 12 16.42 5.91 -6.31
CA ASP A 12 17.76 5.30 -6.27
C ASP A 12 18.00 4.36 -7.46
N ARG A 13 16.97 3.64 -7.91
CA ARG A 13 17.07 2.68 -9.02
C ARG A 13 17.01 3.35 -10.38
N LEU A 14 16.44 4.55 -10.46
CA LEU A 14 16.33 5.33 -11.69
C LEU A 14 16.78 6.77 -11.46
N GLY A 15 18.07 7.02 -11.68
CA GLY A 15 18.71 8.33 -11.51
C GLY A 15 19.63 8.40 -10.29
N GLY A 16 19.35 7.63 -9.24
CA GLY A 16 20.17 7.55 -8.02
C GLY A 16 19.75 8.52 -6.91
N THR A 17 19.01 9.58 -7.24
CA THR A 17 18.50 10.61 -6.32
C THR A 17 17.22 11.22 -6.89
N ILE A 18 16.43 11.92 -6.08
CA ILE A 18 15.20 12.60 -6.53
C ILE A 18 15.49 13.64 -7.64
N PRO A 19 16.51 14.52 -7.54
CA PRO A 19 16.88 15.42 -8.64
C PRO A 19 17.24 14.68 -9.93
N ALA A 20 18.03 13.62 -9.82
CA ALA A 20 18.48 12.86 -10.98
C ALA A 20 17.34 12.06 -11.65
N LEU A 21 16.36 11.58 -10.87
CA LEU A 21 15.12 11.03 -11.44
C LEU A 21 14.39 12.09 -12.28
N GLY A 22 14.29 13.32 -11.77
CA GLY A 22 13.73 14.45 -12.50
C GLY A 22 14.48 14.79 -13.80
N GLU A 23 15.81 14.69 -13.80
CA GLU A 23 16.62 14.81 -15.03
C GLU A 23 16.33 13.68 -16.02
N VAL A 24 16.23 12.42 -15.55
CA VAL A 24 15.88 11.28 -16.42
C VAL A 24 14.52 11.50 -17.08
N VAL A 25 13.50 11.93 -16.33
CA VAL A 25 12.16 12.18 -16.88
C VAL A 25 12.18 13.31 -17.89
N ARG A 26 12.83 14.44 -17.58
CA ARG A 26 12.87 15.62 -18.45
C ARG A 26 13.71 15.43 -19.71
N ASP A 27 14.83 14.71 -19.62
CA ASP A 27 15.79 14.60 -20.72
C ASP A 27 15.64 13.30 -21.51
N ARG A 28 15.63 12.15 -20.82
CA ARG A 28 15.61 10.83 -21.47
C ARG A 28 14.21 10.43 -21.88
N PHE A 29 13.20 10.84 -21.11
CA PHE A 29 11.79 10.57 -21.38
C PHE A 29 10.99 11.82 -21.72
N ALA A 30 11.66 12.83 -22.29
CA ALA A 30 11.06 14.10 -22.67
C ALA A 30 9.72 13.91 -23.41
N GLY A 31 8.64 14.43 -22.84
CA GLY A 31 7.28 14.38 -23.41
C GLY A 31 6.57 13.02 -23.32
N ALA A 32 7.18 11.99 -22.73
CA ALA A 32 6.55 10.69 -22.53
C ALA A 32 5.67 10.64 -21.27
N PHE A 33 6.12 11.30 -20.19
CA PHE A 33 5.45 11.30 -18.89
C PHE A 33 5.09 12.73 -18.45
N GLY A 34 3.87 12.93 -17.95
CA GLY A 34 3.44 14.19 -17.33
C GLY A 34 3.55 14.20 -15.81
N GLY A 35 3.90 13.06 -15.23
CA GLY A 35 3.95 12.88 -13.80
C GLY A 35 4.82 11.69 -13.41
N VAL A 36 5.13 11.62 -12.13
CA VAL A 36 5.92 10.55 -11.55
C VAL A 36 5.36 10.17 -10.18
N HIS A 37 5.07 8.89 -10.01
CA HIS A 37 4.92 8.27 -8.70
C HIS A 37 6.31 7.87 -8.21
N ILE A 38 6.83 8.65 -7.26
CA ILE A 38 8.09 8.33 -6.60
C ILE A 38 7.76 7.35 -5.47
N LEU A 39 8.26 6.13 -5.59
CA LEU A 39 8.14 5.11 -4.54
C LEU A 39 8.87 5.55 -3.26
N PRO A 40 8.56 4.96 -2.09
CA PRO A 40 8.95 5.52 -0.81
C PRO A 40 10.42 5.92 -0.71
N PHE A 41 10.65 7.20 -0.48
CA PHE A 41 11.97 7.83 -0.37
C PHE A 41 12.23 8.38 1.04
N PHE A 42 11.39 8.02 2.00
CA PHE A 42 11.50 8.42 3.39
C PHE A 42 12.65 7.68 4.09
N THR A 43 13.03 8.14 5.28
CA THR A 43 14.11 7.49 6.03
C THR A 43 13.63 6.22 6.75
N PRO A 44 14.30 5.06 6.56
CA PRO A 44 15.22 4.72 5.47
C PRO A 44 14.49 4.16 4.24
N PHE A 45 14.99 4.46 3.04
CA PHE A 45 14.41 3.91 1.79
C PHE A 45 14.81 2.46 1.52
N ASP A 46 15.85 1.97 2.20
CA ASP A 46 16.44 0.63 2.03
C ASP A 46 16.22 -0.23 3.29
N GLY A 47 15.09 -0.01 3.96
CA GLY A 47 14.66 -0.74 5.14
C GLY A 47 14.28 -2.20 4.87
N ALA A 48 13.50 -2.76 5.79
CA ALA A 48 13.02 -4.13 5.68
C ALA A 48 12.14 -4.34 4.44
N ASP A 49 11.48 -3.28 3.96
CA ASP A 49 10.47 -3.36 2.90
C ASP A 49 10.65 -2.24 1.87
N ALA A 50 11.90 -1.99 1.45
CA ALA A 50 12.24 -1.03 0.39
C ALA A 50 11.61 0.37 0.55
N GLY A 51 11.50 0.85 1.80
CA GLY A 51 10.98 2.17 2.15
C GLY A 51 9.52 2.16 2.63
N PHE A 52 8.82 1.03 2.54
CA PHE A 52 7.50 0.84 3.13
C PHE A 52 7.52 0.63 4.65
N ASP A 53 8.71 0.58 5.28
CA ASP A 53 8.92 0.59 6.73
C ASP A 53 9.64 1.86 7.21
N PRO A 54 9.07 3.06 7.03
CA PRO A 54 9.78 4.29 7.39
C PRO A 54 9.88 4.45 8.91
N ASP A 55 11.06 4.88 9.35
CA ASP A 55 11.29 5.35 10.71
C ASP A 55 10.57 6.69 10.93
N ASP A 56 10.51 7.52 9.88
CA ASP A 56 9.76 8.79 9.85
C ASP A 56 9.33 9.17 8.43
N HIS A 57 8.02 9.11 8.16
CA HIS A 57 7.38 9.54 6.92
C HIS A 57 7.55 11.02 6.57
N THR A 58 7.90 11.86 7.55
CA THR A 58 8.03 13.31 7.32
C THR A 58 9.45 13.72 6.93
N THR A 59 10.38 12.75 6.86
CA THR A 59 11.79 12.99 6.57
C THR A 59 12.23 12.22 5.33
N VAL A 60 12.59 12.96 4.27
CA VAL A 60 13.26 12.41 3.09
C VAL A 60 14.59 11.80 3.50
N ASP A 61 14.91 10.60 3.00
CA ASP A 61 16.22 10.01 3.23
C ASP A 61 17.31 10.92 2.65
N PRO A 62 18.28 11.40 3.46
CA PRO A 62 19.26 12.39 3.03
C PRO A 62 20.19 11.85 1.93
N ARG A 63 20.21 10.54 1.67
CA ARG A 63 20.92 9.93 0.55
C ARG A 63 20.20 10.13 -0.79
N LEU A 64 18.89 10.37 -0.77
CA LEU A 64 18.05 10.54 -1.96
C LEU A 64 17.74 12.01 -2.27
N GLY A 65 17.73 12.88 -1.26
CA GLY A 65 17.52 14.31 -1.45
C GLY A 65 16.82 14.97 -0.26
N THR A 66 15.99 15.96 -0.57
CA THR A 66 15.26 16.80 0.39
C THR A 66 13.83 17.05 -0.09
N TRP A 67 12.98 17.60 0.78
CA TRP A 67 11.65 18.08 0.37
C TRP A 67 11.71 19.22 -0.66
N ASP A 68 12.78 20.02 -0.67
CA ASP A 68 12.97 21.05 -1.70
C ASP A 68 13.21 20.44 -3.08
N ASP A 69 13.84 19.25 -3.15
CA ASP A 69 14.01 18.52 -4.41
C ASP A 69 12.69 17.95 -4.92
N VAL A 70 11.81 17.47 -4.02
CA VAL A 70 10.44 17.06 -4.37
C VAL A 70 9.64 18.26 -4.87
N ARG A 71 9.78 19.43 -4.21
CA ARG A 71 9.13 20.67 -4.65
C ARG A 71 9.62 21.13 -6.02
N ALA A 72 10.93 21.09 -6.27
CA ALA A 72 11.48 21.44 -7.57
C ALA A 72 10.99 20.48 -8.68
N LEU A 73 10.75 19.21 -8.34
CA LEU A 73 10.19 18.23 -9.27
C LEU A 73 8.72 18.52 -9.60
N SER A 74 7.94 18.97 -8.62
CA SER A 74 6.50 19.25 -8.77
C SER A 74 6.19 20.54 -9.54
N ASP A 75 7.18 21.41 -9.78
CA ASP A 75 7.02 22.60 -10.63
C ASP A 75 6.65 22.25 -12.08
N ASP A 76 7.14 21.11 -12.58
CA ASP A 76 6.99 20.68 -13.98
C ASP A 76 6.23 19.34 -14.16
N LEU A 77 6.10 18.53 -13.09
CA LEU A 77 5.51 17.18 -13.14
C LEU A 77 4.39 17.03 -12.10
N ASP A 78 3.33 16.30 -12.46
CA ASP A 78 2.35 15.82 -11.49
C ASP A 78 3.01 14.74 -10.61
N VAL A 79 3.43 15.10 -9.39
CA VAL A 79 4.09 14.18 -8.46
C VAL A 79 3.06 13.41 -7.62
N MET A 80 3.25 12.09 -7.55
CA MET A 80 2.54 11.18 -6.66
C MET A 80 3.49 10.56 -5.64
N VAL A 81 3.03 10.43 -4.39
CA VAL A 81 3.81 9.86 -3.28
C VAL A 81 2.92 8.94 -2.43
N ASP A 82 3.51 7.89 -1.87
CA ASP A 82 2.85 7.01 -0.90
C ASP A 82 2.58 7.69 0.45
N VAL A 83 1.42 7.38 1.02
CA VAL A 83 1.10 7.58 2.42
C VAL A 83 0.84 6.21 3.01
N ILE A 84 1.80 5.67 3.76
CA ILE A 84 1.67 4.35 4.41
C ILE A 84 0.91 4.56 5.71
N VAL A 85 -0.41 4.41 5.61
CA VAL A 85 -1.33 4.76 6.70
C VAL A 85 -1.37 3.72 7.82
N ASN A 86 -0.99 2.48 7.51
CA ASN A 86 -1.25 1.35 8.40
C ASN A 86 -0.22 1.22 9.53
N HIS A 87 1.05 1.55 9.27
CA HIS A 87 2.15 1.18 10.14
C HIS A 87 3.37 2.10 9.99
N VAL A 88 4.30 1.97 10.93
CA VAL A 88 5.64 2.58 10.89
C VAL A 88 6.68 1.55 11.25
N SER A 89 7.96 1.87 11.05
CA SER A 89 9.06 1.03 11.52
C SER A 89 9.08 0.88 13.05
N ALA A 90 9.43 -0.31 13.53
CA ALA A 90 9.74 -0.59 14.92
C ALA A 90 10.98 0.19 15.43
N ARG A 91 11.74 0.84 14.53
CA ARG A 91 12.83 1.77 14.88
C ARG A 91 12.38 3.23 14.96
N SER A 92 11.11 3.53 14.66
CA SER A 92 10.57 4.89 14.70
C SER A 92 10.79 5.54 16.08
N PRO A 93 11.10 6.85 16.14
CA PRO A 93 11.28 7.55 17.41
C PRO A 93 10.10 7.38 18.37
N GLN A 94 8.88 7.39 17.82
CA GLN A 94 7.62 7.22 18.54
C GLN A 94 7.56 5.84 19.21
N PHE A 95 7.84 4.76 18.45
CA PHE A 95 7.77 3.42 19.01
C PHE A 95 8.90 3.17 20.01
N ARG A 96 10.11 3.68 19.76
CA ARG A 96 11.24 3.59 20.70
C ARG A 96 10.94 4.26 22.04
N ASP A 97 10.23 5.38 22.03
CA ASP A 97 9.78 6.04 23.26
C ASP A 97 8.78 5.16 24.03
N VAL A 98 7.89 4.46 23.32
CA VAL A 98 6.95 3.50 23.91
C VAL A 98 7.65 2.26 24.47
N ILE A 99 8.64 1.71 23.76
CA ILE A 99 9.48 0.61 24.27
C ILE A 99 10.10 1.00 25.63
N GLN A 100 10.59 2.24 25.73
CA GLN A 100 11.27 2.72 26.94
C GLN A 100 10.30 3.07 28.08
N ASN A 101 9.18 3.73 27.77
CA ASN A 101 8.32 4.37 28.78
C ASN A 101 6.96 3.65 28.96
N GLY A 102 6.64 2.68 28.12
CA GLY A 102 5.35 1.96 28.13
C GLY A 102 4.17 2.92 28.08
N ASP A 103 3.18 2.69 28.94
CA ASP A 103 1.95 3.49 29.04
C ASP A 103 2.20 4.96 29.46
N GLN A 104 3.40 5.31 29.94
CA GLN A 104 3.77 6.70 30.26
C GLN A 104 4.27 7.48 29.04
N SER A 105 4.49 6.81 27.90
CA SER A 105 4.81 7.48 26.65
C SER A 105 3.63 8.29 26.14
N ARG A 106 3.89 9.51 25.65
CA ARG A 106 2.90 10.32 24.91
C ARG A 106 2.44 9.66 23.60
N TYR A 107 3.16 8.64 23.14
CA TYR A 107 2.85 7.89 21.92
C TYR A 107 2.25 6.51 22.22
N ALA A 108 1.99 6.15 23.48
CA ALA A 108 1.47 4.82 23.83
C ALA A 108 0.17 4.49 23.06
N GLU A 109 -0.75 5.46 22.97
CA GLU A 109 -2.02 5.32 22.25
C GLU A 109 -1.84 5.26 20.72
N MET A 110 -0.68 5.64 20.19
CA MET A 110 -0.41 5.60 18.76
C MET A 110 -0.28 4.17 18.22
N PHE A 111 0.02 3.17 19.06
CA PHE A 111 0.33 1.81 18.60
C PHE A 111 -0.71 0.81 19.05
N LEU A 112 -1.10 -0.06 18.12
CA LEU A 112 -2.07 -1.11 18.40
C LEU A 112 -1.41 -2.29 19.10
N THR A 113 -2.09 -2.82 20.12
CA THR A 113 -1.74 -4.08 20.77
C THR A 113 -2.95 -4.99 20.78
N MET A 114 -2.76 -6.28 21.04
CA MET A 114 -3.88 -7.19 21.26
C MET A 114 -4.84 -6.65 22.33
N GLY A 115 -4.33 -6.03 23.39
CA GLY A 115 -5.15 -5.49 24.48
C GLY A 115 -5.89 -4.19 24.14
N THR A 116 -5.39 -3.39 23.20
CA THR A 116 -6.13 -2.18 22.76
C THR A 116 -7.28 -2.55 21.83
N VAL A 117 -7.08 -3.54 20.95
CA VAL A 117 -8.13 -4.03 20.05
C VAL A 117 -9.12 -4.93 20.79
N PHE A 118 -8.64 -5.80 21.68
CA PHE A 118 -9.45 -6.76 22.43
C PHE A 118 -9.32 -6.55 23.95
N PRO A 119 -9.89 -5.46 24.50
CA PRO A 119 -9.73 -5.12 25.93
C PRO A 119 -10.32 -6.16 26.88
N ASP A 120 -11.36 -6.87 26.44
CA ASP A 120 -12.01 -7.95 27.19
C ASP A 120 -11.45 -9.35 26.85
N GLY A 121 -10.33 -9.39 26.09
CA GLY A 121 -9.76 -10.61 25.54
C GLY A 121 -10.33 -11.01 24.17
N ALA A 122 -9.69 -11.98 23.51
CA ALA A 122 -10.09 -12.50 22.21
C ALA A 122 -10.25 -14.02 22.28
N THR A 123 -11.27 -14.56 21.63
CA THR A 123 -11.42 -16.01 21.42
C THR A 123 -10.60 -16.47 20.22
N GLU A 124 -10.35 -17.78 20.11
CA GLU A 124 -9.72 -18.36 18.91
C GLU A 124 -10.48 -18.00 17.62
N ALA A 125 -11.82 -17.97 17.68
CA ALA A 125 -12.66 -17.61 16.55
C ALA A 125 -12.49 -16.13 16.12
N ASP A 126 -12.22 -15.22 17.08
CA ASP A 126 -11.94 -13.82 16.77
C ASP A 126 -10.59 -13.69 16.08
N LEU A 127 -9.57 -14.37 16.60
CA LEU A 127 -8.21 -14.32 16.07
C LEU A 127 -8.08 -14.95 14.68
N LEU A 128 -8.78 -16.07 14.43
CA LEU A 128 -8.81 -16.74 13.13
C LEU A 128 -9.62 -16.00 12.06
N ARG A 129 -10.47 -15.05 12.45
CA ARG A 129 -11.25 -14.23 11.49
C ARG A 129 -10.42 -13.12 10.86
N ILE A 130 -9.37 -12.65 11.53
CA ILE A 130 -8.51 -11.57 11.05
C ILE A 130 -7.92 -11.97 9.69
N TYR A 131 -8.11 -11.12 8.69
CA TYR A 131 -7.53 -11.34 7.37
C TYR A 131 -6.02 -11.14 7.41
N ARG A 132 -5.28 -12.04 6.74
CA ARG A 132 -3.83 -12.07 6.76
C ARG A 132 -3.26 -12.15 5.35
N PRO A 133 -2.36 -11.23 4.95
CA PRO A 133 -1.59 -11.39 3.72
C PRO A 133 -0.52 -12.49 3.86
N ARG A 134 -0.18 -12.89 5.09
CA ARG A 134 0.88 -13.88 5.39
C ARG A 134 0.47 -14.84 6.52
N PRO A 135 1.01 -16.07 6.54
CA PRO A 135 0.69 -17.03 7.60
C PRO A 135 1.00 -16.51 9.02
N GLY A 136 0.20 -16.91 10.00
CA GLY A 136 0.37 -16.57 11.40
C GLY A 136 -0.49 -15.39 11.87
N LEU A 137 -0.61 -15.25 13.20
CA LEU A 137 -1.34 -14.14 13.82
C LEU A 137 -0.57 -12.82 13.67
N PRO A 138 -1.26 -11.67 13.62
CA PRO A 138 -0.62 -10.36 13.37
C PRO A 138 -0.04 -9.77 14.67
N PHE A 139 0.66 -10.56 15.48
CA PHE A 139 1.19 -10.12 16.77
C PHE A 139 2.65 -10.49 16.96
N THR A 140 3.43 -9.50 17.39
CA THR A 140 4.82 -9.69 17.79
C THR A 140 5.02 -9.22 19.24
N PRO A 141 5.69 -10.01 20.10
CA PRO A 141 5.99 -9.58 21.45
C PRO A 141 7.07 -8.49 21.46
N TYR A 142 6.76 -7.34 22.05
CA TYR A 142 7.70 -6.24 22.27
C TYR A 142 7.77 -5.83 23.74
N PRO A 143 8.93 -5.35 24.23
CA PRO A 143 8.97 -4.64 25.50
C PRO A 143 8.04 -3.41 25.47
N TRP A 144 7.49 -3.06 26.61
CA TRP A 144 6.54 -1.96 26.77
C TRP A 144 6.72 -1.37 28.15
N GLY A 145 7.75 -0.53 28.29
CA GLY A 145 8.28 -0.12 29.59
C GLY A 145 8.81 -1.33 30.36
N GLU A 146 8.30 -1.56 31.56
CA GLU A 146 8.66 -2.71 32.41
C GLU A 146 7.88 -4.00 32.07
N SER A 147 7.00 -3.96 31.07
CA SER A 147 6.16 -5.09 30.68
C SER A 147 6.44 -5.58 29.27
N THR A 148 5.76 -6.65 28.85
CA THR A 148 5.72 -7.11 27.45
C THR A 148 4.29 -6.98 26.93
N ARG A 149 4.14 -6.54 25.68
CA ARG A 149 2.85 -6.50 24.97
C ARG A 149 2.95 -7.24 23.65
N LEU A 150 1.82 -7.81 23.24
CA LEU A 150 1.62 -8.32 21.88
C LEU A 150 1.22 -7.13 21.00
N VAL A 151 2.19 -6.54 20.31
CA VAL A 151 1.99 -5.40 19.41
C VAL A 151 1.47 -5.92 18.07
N TRP A 152 0.53 -5.20 17.49
CA TRP A 152 -0.05 -5.55 16.20
C TRP A 152 0.96 -5.29 15.07
N THR A 153 1.23 -6.32 14.27
CA THR A 153 2.19 -6.29 13.16
C THR A 153 1.58 -7.02 11.96
N THR A 154 0.89 -6.30 11.09
CA THR A 154 0.13 -6.88 9.98
C THR A 154 1.05 -7.53 8.93
N PHE A 155 2.20 -6.94 8.65
CA PHE A 155 3.13 -7.41 7.61
C PHE A 155 4.31 -8.15 8.21
N THR A 156 5.35 -7.43 8.63
CA THR A 156 6.52 -7.97 9.32
C THR A 156 6.59 -7.51 10.76
N ALA A 157 7.39 -8.19 11.59
CA ALA A 157 7.70 -7.71 12.94
C ALA A 157 8.32 -6.29 12.93
N ALA A 158 9.03 -5.91 11.87
CA ALA A 158 9.63 -4.58 11.75
C ALA A 158 8.60 -3.48 11.49
N GLN A 159 7.36 -3.82 11.11
CA GLN A 159 6.28 -2.89 10.78
C GLN A 159 5.21 -2.96 11.87
N VAL A 160 5.18 -1.94 12.74
CA VAL A 160 4.24 -1.85 13.87
C VAL A 160 3.04 -1.01 13.47
N ASP A 161 1.86 -1.59 13.59
CA ASP A 161 0.61 -0.95 13.17
C ASP A 161 0.24 0.19 14.12
N ILE A 162 -0.17 1.31 13.53
CA ILE A 162 -0.62 2.48 14.27
C ILE A 162 -2.14 2.45 14.48
N ASP A 163 -2.59 3.01 15.59
CA ASP A 163 -4.00 3.30 15.81
C ASP A 163 -4.34 4.62 15.11
N VAL A 164 -4.86 4.51 13.89
CA VAL A 164 -5.26 5.66 13.06
C VAL A 164 -6.42 6.48 13.65
N ARG A 165 -7.14 5.93 14.65
CA ARG A 165 -8.23 6.61 15.36
C ARG A 165 -7.76 7.32 16.63
N SER A 166 -6.57 7.00 17.14
CA SER A 166 -5.96 7.72 18.26
C SER A 166 -5.60 9.15 17.86
N ALA A 167 -5.56 10.06 18.84
CA ALA A 167 -5.14 11.45 18.60
C ALA A 167 -3.70 11.52 18.06
N ALA A 168 -2.81 10.66 18.57
CA ALA A 168 -1.42 10.60 18.14
C ALA A 168 -1.26 10.04 16.71
N GLY A 169 -1.98 8.97 16.37
CA GLY A 169 -1.98 8.39 15.03
C GLY A 169 -2.59 9.33 13.99
N SER A 170 -3.74 9.96 14.30
CA SER A 170 -4.35 10.96 13.43
C SER A 170 -3.42 12.17 13.21
N ALA A 171 -2.80 12.70 14.27
CA ALA A 171 -1.83 13.78 14.15
C ALA A 171 -0.62 13.40 13.29
N TYR A 172 -0.17 12.14 13.39
CA TYR A 172 0.91 11.62 12.55
C TYR A 172 0.52 11.63 11.07
N LEU A 173 -0.63 11.05 10.71
CA LEU A 173 -1.11 11.04 9.32
C LEU A 173 -1.29 12.46 8.77
N ILE A 174 -1.87 13.37 9.56
CA ILE A 174 -2.02 14.78 9.18
C ILE A 174 -0.67 15.43 8.88
N SER A 175 0.36 15.15 9.69
CA SER A 175 1.70 15.71 9.46
C SER A 175 2.32 15.24 8.15
N ILE A 176 2.04 14.00 7.71
CA ILE A 176 2.47 13.46 6.42
C ILE A 176 1.77 14.21 5.29
N LEU A 177 0.44 14.36 5.37
CA LEU A 177 -0.33 15.09 4.37
C LEU A 177 0.11 16.55 4.26
N ASP A 178 0.43 17.20 5.38
CA ASP A 178 0.93 18.57 5.41
C ASP A 178 2.31 18.69 4.75
N ALA A 179 3.23 17.76 5.02
CA ALA A 179 4.56 17.73 4.38
C ALA A 179 4.45 17.54 2.86
N LEU A 180 3.57 16.63 2.41
CA LEU A 180 3.33 16.36 1.00
C LEU A 180 2.71 17.58 0.29
N ARG A 181 1.74 18.24 0.91
CA ARG A 181 1.19 19.52 0.42
C ARG A 181 2.29 20.56 0.25
N ASP A 182 3.15 20.73 1.24
CA ASP A 182 4.23 21.72 1.24
C ASP A 182 5.35 21.42 0.22
N ALA A 183 5.42 20.17 -0.23
CA ALA A 183 6.30 19.72 -1.31
C ALA A 183 5.65 19.84 -2.71
N GLY A 184 4.42 20.33 -2.81
CA GLY A 184 3.72 20.47 -4.09
C GLY A 184 3.22 19.15 -4.69
N THR A 185 3.16 18.07 -3.90
CA THR A 185 2.58 16.80 -4.34
C THR A 185 1.14 17.01 -4.84
N ARG A 186 0.79 16.34 -5.93
CA ARG A 186 -0.52 16.46 -6.59
C ARG A 186 -1.47 15.34 -6.16
N MET A 187 -0.94 14.12 -6.03
CA MET A 187 -1.69 12.91 -5.74
C MET A 187 -0.99 12.11 -4.65
N ILE A 188 -1.76 11.42 -3.82
CA ILE A 188 -1.25 10.47 -2.84
C ILE A 188 -1.76 9.07 -3.13
N ARG A 189 -0.90 8.08 -2.93
CA ARG A 189 -1.27 6.66 -2.92
C ARG A 189 -1.43 6.21 -1.47
N LEU A 190 -2.63 5.80 -1.08
CA LEU A 190 -2.88 5.23 0.25
C LEU A 190 -2.48 3.76 0.24
N ASP A 191 -1.31 3.50 0.80
CA ASP A 191 -0.71 2.17 0.90
C ASP A 191 -1.32 1.39 2.07
N ALA A 192 -1.62 0.10 1.83
CA ALA A 192 -2.15 -0.82 2.85
C ALA A 192 -3.40 -0.31 3.59
N VAL A 193 -4.17 0.61 3.00
CA VAL A 193 -5.29 1.28 3.66
C VAL A 193 -6.41 0.32 4.07
N GLY A 194 -6.54 -0.80 3.36
CA GLY A 194 -7.50 -1.85 3.69
C GLY A 194 -7.30 -2.45 5.09
N TYR A 195 -6.10 -2.36 5.66
CA TYR A 195 -5.74 -2.89 6.97
C TYR A 195 -5.76 -1.84 8.09
N ALA A 196 -5.94 -0.55 7.76
CA ALA A 196 -5.68 0.55 8.69
C ALA A 196 -6.51 0.49 9.98
N VAL A 197 -7.78 0.06 9.87
CA VAL A 197 -8.72 0.00 11.01
C VAL A 197 -8.90 -1.44 11.49
N LYS A 198 -8.68 -1.65 12.79
CA LYS A 198 -8.83 -2.96 13.44
C LYS A 198 -10.17 -3.00 14.15
N THR A 199 -11.10 -3.79 13.61
CA THR A 199 -12.47 -3.92 14.13
C THR A 199 -12.65 -5.30 14.78
N PRO A 200 -12.80 -5.38 16.11
CA PRO A 200 -13.00 -6.65 16.82
C PRO A 200 -14.20 -7.44 16.27
N GLY A 201 -14.05 -8.76 16.18
CA GLY A 201 -15.11 -9.63 15.65
C GLY A 201 -15.29 -9.59 14.13
N SER A 202 -14.40 -8.92 13.39
CA SER A 202 -14.42 -8.86 11.92
C SER A 202 -13.10 -9.37 11.31
N SER A 203 -12.97 -9.28 9.98
CA SER A 203 -11.71 -9.52 9.29
C SER A 203 -10.65 -8.45 9.56
N SER A 204 -11.02 -7.28 10.06
CA SER A 204 -10.14 -6.08 10.11
C SER A 204 -9.51 -5.75 8.76
N PHE A 205 -10.21 -6.09 7.67
CA PHE A 205 -9.81 -5.78 6.30
C PHE A 205 -11.01 -5.32 5.50
N MET A 206 -10.95 -4.11 4.97
CA MET A 206 -12.01 -3.48 4.18
C MET A 206 -13.38 -3.57 4.87
N THR A 207 -13.43 -3.29 6.17
CA THR A 207 -14.69 -3.28 6.95
C THR A 207 -15.42 -1.94 6.77
N PRO A 208 -16.69 -1.82 7.17
CA PRO A 208 -17.39 -0.53 7.15
C PRO A 208 -16.63 0.60 7.88
N GLU A 209 -15.92 0.29 8.97
CA GLU A 209 -15.09 1.25 9.70
C GLU A 209 -13.83 1.65 8.92
N THR A 210 -13.24 0.72 8.15
CA THR A 210 -12.15 1.02 7.20
C THR A 210 -12.65 1.95 6.09
N PHE A 211 -13.83 1.68 5.52
CA PHE A 211 -14.43 2.55 4.51
C PHE A 211 -14.71 3.96 5.05
N ALA A 212 -15.24 4.08 6.28
CA ALA A 212 -15.43 5.38 6.91
C ALA A 212 -14.10 6.12 7.13
N PHE A 213 -13.05 5.41 7.52
CA PHE A 213 -11.71 5.99 7.64
C PHE A 213 -11.16 6.47 6.29
N ILE A 214 -11.37 5.71 5.21
CA ILE A 214 -10.97 6.12 3.86
C ILE A 214 -11.68 7.41 3.46
N ASP A 215 -12.99 7.52 3.69
CA ASP A 215 -13.75 8.74 3.39
C ASP A 215 -13.18 9.94 4.17
N GLU A 216 -12.95 9.77 5.48
CA GLU A 216 -12.40 10.83 6.35
C GLU A 216 -11.01 11.28 5.88
N LEU A 217 -10.11 10.34 5.59
CA LEU A 217 -8.77 10.64 5.13
C LEU A 217 -8.78 11.29 3.73
N THR A 218 -9.73 10.90 2.88
CA THR A 218 -9.94 11.51 1.57
C THR A 218 -10.35 12.98 1.70
N VAL A 219 -11.28 13.30 2.61
CA VAL A 219 -11.63 14.70 2.91
C VAL A 219 -10.40 15.49 3.38
N LEU A 220 -9.61 14.93 4.31
CA LEU A 220 -8.39 15.59 4.81
C LEU A 220 -7.35 15.82 3.71
N ALA A 221 -7.22 14.90 2.75
CA ALA A 221 -6.36 15.05 1.59
C ALA A 221 -6.88 16.15 0.64
N HIS A 222 -8.19 16.18 0.38
CA HIS A 222 -8.84 17.20 -0.46
C HIS A 222 -8.70 18.61 0.10
N GLU A 223 -8.81 18.78 1.42
CA GLU A 223 -8.55 20.06 2.10
C GLU A 223 -7.14 20.60 1.85
N ARG A 224 -6.21 19.72 1.47
CA ARG A 224 -4.81 20.02 1.12
C ARG A 224 -4.58 20.05 -0.39
N GLY A 225 -5.62 19.88 -1.21
CA GLY A 225 -5.52 19.86 -2.66
C GLY A 225 -4.89 18.57 -3.24
N LEU A 226 -4.85 17.49 -2.46
CA LEU A 226 -4.27 16.20 -2.84
C LEU A 226 -5.37 15.28 -3.39
N GLU A 227 -5.17 14.73 -4.58
CA GLU A 227 -6.01 13.65 -5.13
C GLU A 227 -5.63 12.31 -4.49
N VAL A 228 -6.60 11.42 -4.26
CA VAL A 228 -6.41 10.16 -3.54
C VAL A 228 -6.55 8.96 -4.47
N LEU A 229 -5.48 8.17 -4.54
CA LEU A 229 -5.46 6.84 -5.11
C LEU A 229 -5.39 5.81 -3.98
N VAL A 230 -6.31 4.85 -3.94
CA VAL A 230 -6.21 3.73 -2.99
C VAL A 230 -5.58 2.51 -3.62
N GLU A 231 -4.67 1.89 -2.88
CA GLU A 231 -4.19 0.56 -3.19
C GLU A 231 -5.00 -0.48 -2.39
N VAL A 232 -5.71 -1.34 -3.14
CA VAL A 232 -6.49 -2.44 -2.58
C VAL A 232 -6.38 -3.64 -3.52
N HIS A 233 -5.60 -4.64 -3.11
CA HIS A 233 -5.61 -5.98 -3.73
C HIS A 233 -6.74 -6.80 -3.10
N SER A 234 -7.79 -7.06 -3.87
CA SER A 234 -8.99 -7.73 -3.37
C SER A 234 -9.85 -8.29 -4.50
N PHE A 235 -10.88 -9.04 -4.13
CA PHE A 235 -11.92 -9.47 -5.07
C PHE A 235 -12.47 -8.28 -5.86
N TYR A 236 -12.47 -8.39 -7.19
CA TYR A 236 -12.71 -7.29 -8.13
C TYR A 236 -13.96 -6.42 -7.84
N ARG A 237 -15.04 -6.99 -7.27
CA ARG A 237 -16.24 -6.22 -6.90
C ARG A 237 -16.02 -5.25 -5.76
N ARG A 238 -15.13 -5.58 -4.81
CA ARG A 238 -14.72 -4.63 -3.75
C ARG A 238 -13.99 -3.45 -4.36
N GLN A 239 -13.23 -3.66 -5.44
CA GLN A 239 -12.60 -2.58 -6.21
C GLN A 239 -13.64 -1.66 -6.86
N ILE A 240 -14.73 -2.23 -7.39
CA ILE A 240 -15.85 -1.45 -7.93
C ILE A 240 -16.56 -0.63 -6.85
N GLU A 241 -16.73 -1.20 -5.65
CA GLU A 241 -17.36 -0.53 -4.52
C GLU A 241 -16.50 0.64 -4.01
N ILE A 242 -15.21 0.42 -3.75
CA ILE A 242 -14.33 1.47 -3.23
C ILE A 242 -14.13 2.61 -4.25
N ALA A 243 -14.17 2.31 -5.55
CA ALA A 243 -14.05 3.32 -6.60
C ALA A 243 -15.12 4.41 -6.55
N GLN A 244 -16.26 4.18 -5.89
CA GLN A 244 -17.33 5.16 -5.72
C GLN A 244 -17.04 6.18 -4.61
N ARG A 245 -15.97 5.99 -3.83
CA ARG A 245 -15.69 6.73 -2.59
C ARG A 245 -14.42 7.57 -2.64
N VAL A 246 -13.53 7.30 -3.59
CA VAL A 246 -12.22 7.94 -3.71
C VAL A 246 -12.03 8.49 -5.11
N ASP A 247 -11.02 9.34 -5.31
CA ASP A 247 -10.75 9.91 -6.63
C ASP A 247 -10.32 8.84 -7.61
N ARG A 248 -9.42 7.93 -7.19
CA ARG A 248 -8.84 6.90 -8.04
C ARG A 248 -8.71 5.55 -7.36
N VAL A 249 -8.81 4.51 -8.18
CA VAL A 249 -8.47 3.13 -7.84
C VAL A 249 -7.48 2.56 -8.84
N TYR A 250 -6.65 1.62 -8.43
CA TYR A 250 -5.89 0.81 -9.40
C TYR A 250 -6.80 -0.13 -10.17
N ASP A 251 -6.48 -0.35 -11.44
CA ASP A 251 -7.01 -1.47 -12.22
C ASP A 251 -6.07 -2.67 -12.14
N PHE A 252 -6.10 -3.39 -11.02
CA PHE A 252 -5.29 -4.59 -10.81
C PHE A 252 -5.84 -5.83 -11.52
N ALA A 253 -7.08 -5.81 -12.01
CA ALA A 253 -7.60 -6.89 -12.82
C ALA A 253 -7.03 -6.86 -14.26
N LEU A 254 -6.70 -5.69 -14.78
CA LEU A 254 -6.18 -5.54 -16.14
C LEU A 254 -4.89 -6.35 -16.41
N PRO A 255 -3.81 -6.29 -15.60
CA PRO A 255 -2.58 -7.03 -15.86
C PRO A 255 -2.76 -8.55 -16.06
N PRO A 256 -3.35 -9.31 -15.10
CA PRO A 256 -3.51 -10.74 -15.27
C PRO A 256 -4.47 -11.09 -16.42
N LEU A 257 -5.48 -10.27 -16.72
CA LEU A 257 -6.38 -10.50 -17.85
C LEU A 257 -5.70 -10.28 -19.21
N VAL A 258 -4.82 -9.28 -19.33
CA VAL A 258 -4.01 -9.06 -20.53
C VAL A 258 -3.06 -10.23 -20.74
N LEU A 259 -2.39 -10.70 -19.68
CA LEU A 259 -1.52 -11.86 -19.74
C LEU A 259 -2.29 -13.14 -20.11
N PHE A 260 -3.47 -13.36 -19.51
CA PHE A 260 -4.33 -14.49 -19.83
C PHE A 260 -4.76 -14.48 -21.30
N ALA A 261 -5.23 -13.33 -21.80
CA ALA A 261 -5.63 -13.19 -23.20
C ALA A 261 -4.44 -13.42 -24.16
N ALA A 262 -3.25 -12.92 -23.82
CA ALA A 262 -2.05 -13.12 -24.62
C ALA A 262 -1.58 -14.59 -24.62
N ALA A 263 -1.65 -15.27 -23.48
CA ALA A 263 -1.20 -16.66 -23.32
C ALA A 263 -2.16 -17.68 -23.95
N THR A 264 -3.46 -17.44 -23.85
CA THR A 264 -4.49 -18.43 -24.23
C THR A 264 -5.22 -18.10 -25.52
N GLY A 265 -5.21 -16.83 -25.95
CA GLY A 265 -6.06 -16.31 -27.02
C GLY A 265 -7.52 -16.06 -26.60
N ASP A 266 -7.91 -16.39 -25.36
CA ASP A 266 -9.24 -16.12 -24.82
C ASP A 266 -9.32 -14.69 -24.27
N HIS A 267 -10.05 -13.85 -25.00
CA HIS A 267 -10.25 -12.43 -24.69
C HIS A 267 -11.57 -12.17 -23.95
N ALA A 268 -12.42 -13.19 -23.74
CA ALA A 268 -13.75 -12.99 -23.17
C ALA A 268 -13.70 -12.44 -21.72
N PRO A 269 -12.81 -12.91 -20.83
CA PRO A 269 -12.67 -12.34 -19.48
C PRO A 269 -12.25 -10.86 -19.50
N LEU A 270 -11.28 -10.50 -20.37
CA LEU A 270 -10.83 -9.11 -20.52
C LEU A 270 -11.93 -8.21 -21.08
N ALA A 271 -12.66 -8.67 -22.10
CA ALA A 271 -13.77 -7.92 -22.68
C ALA A 271 -14.90 -7.69 -21.66
N ARG A 272 -15.20 -8.68 -20.82
CA ARG A 272 -16.15 -8.54 -19.71
C ARG A 272 -15.68 -7.48 -18.71
N TRP A 273 -14.41 -7.54 -18.30
CA TRP A 273 -13.86 -6.58 -17.34
C TRP A 273 -13.91 -5.13 -17.87
N ILE A 274 -13.53 -4.91 -19.14
CA ILE A 274 -13.60 -3.59 -19.77
C ILE A 274 -15.02 -3.00 -19.72
N ALA A 275 -16.06 -3.84 -19.75
CA ALA A 275 -17.45 -3.40 -19.71
C ALA A 275 -17.95 -3.06 -18.28
N GLU A 276 -17.28 -3.52 -17.22
CA GLU A 276 -17.73 -3.35 -15.83
C GLU A 276 -16.76 -2.57 -14.93
N ARG A 277 -15.51 -2.38 -15.36
CA ARG A 277 -14.45 -1.73 -14.58
C ARG A 277 -14.80 -0.28 -14.23
N PRO A 278 -14.30 0.24 -13.09
CA PRO A 278 -14.44 1.66 -12.75
C PRO A 278 -13.79 2.58 -13.79
N GLU A 279 -14.44 3.70 -14.10
CA GLU A 279 -13.92 4.70 -15.06
C GLU A 279 -12.82 5.58 -14.45
N ASN A 280 -12.83 5.77 -13.13
CA ASN A 280 -11.85 6.55 -12.40
C ASN A 280 -10.57 5.76 -12.06
N ALA A 281 -10.16 4.85 -12.93
CA ALA A 281 -9.03 3.96 -12.68
C ALA A 281 -7.67 4.57 -13.08
N VAL A 282 -6.63 4.25 -12.32
CA VAL A 282 -5.23 4.29 -12.74
C VAL A 282 -4.88 2.90 -13.30
N THR A 283 -4.64 2.82 -14.60
CA THR A 283 -4.28 1.56 -15.26
C THR A 283 -2.81 1.26 -15.12
N VAL A 284 -2.49 0.00 -14.81
CA VAL A 284 -1.12 -0.51 -14.75
C VAL A 284 -1.03 -1.82 -15.55
N LEU A 285 0.20 -2.19 -15.92
CA LEU A 285 0.53 -3.55 -16.34
C LEU A 285 1.52 -4.17 -15.34
N ASP A 286 2.50 -3.38 -14.91
CA ASP A 286 3.43 -3.68 -13.84
C ASP A 286 3.28 -2.67 -12.69
N THR A 287 3.68 -3.12 -11.50
CA THR A 287 3.88 -2.27 -10.31
C THR A 287 5.27 -2.57 -9.74
N HIS A 288 5.54 -2.06 -8.54
CA HIS A 288 6.73 -2.45 -7.79
C HIS A 288 6.56 -3.80 -7.07
N ASP A 289 5.32 -4.29 -6.97
CA ASP A 289 4.97 -5.58 -6.36
C ASP A 289 4.87 -6.70 -7.41
N GLY A 290 4.51 -7.90 -6.94
CA GLY A 290 4.15 -9.01 -7.80
C GLY A 290 2.83 -8.79 -8.55
N ILE A 291 2.65 -9.51 -9.67
CA ILE A 291 1.38 -9.49 -10.41
C ILE A 291 0.28 -10.12 -9.54
N GLY A 292 -0.77 -9.35 -9.27
CA GLY A 292 -1.92 -9.75 -8.43
C GLY A 292 -2.84 -10.78 -9.08
N ILE A 293 -2.38 -12.03 -9.23
CA ILE A 293 -3.19 -13.14 -9.80
C ILE A 293 -4.51 -13.33 -9.03
N VAL A 294 -4.50 -13.07 -7.72
CA VAL A 294 -5.67 -13.20 -6.85
C VAL A 294 -6.77 -12.19 -7.15
N ASP A 295 -6.47 -11.05 -7.76
CA ASP A 295 -7.43 -9.95 -7.97
C ASP A 295 -8.52 -10.31 -9.00
N VAL A 296 -8.22 -11.26 -9.88
CA VAL A 296 -9.17 -11.80 -10.87
C VAL A 296 -9.73 -13.16 -10.46
N GLY A 297 -9.30 -13.70 -9.32
CA GLY A 297 -9.76 -14.97 -8.81
C GLY A 297 -11.05 -14.91 -8.01
N PRO A 298 -11.54 -16.07 -7.55
CA PRO A 298 -12.74 -16.13 -6.72
C PRO A 298 -12.52 -15.45 -5.36
N ASP A 299 -13.60 -14.94 -4.77
CA ASP A 299 -13.52 -14.36 -3.43
C ASP A 299 -13.23 -15.44 -2.40
N ALA A 300 -12.07 -15.37 -1.75
CA ALA A 300 -11.64 -16.34 -0.75
C ALA A 300 -12.60 -16.45 0.45
N ALA A 301 -13.37 -15.40 0.75
CA ALA A 301 -14.28 -15.37 1.88
C ALA A 301 -15.66 -15.99 1.58
N THR A 302 -16.20 -15.73 0.39
CA THR A 302 -17.58 -16.09 0.02
C THR A 302 -17.66 -17.24 -0.98
N GLY A 303 -16.57 -17.52 -1.70
CA GLY A 303 -16.54 -18.44 -2.83
C GLY A 303 -17.22 -17.89 -4.09
N GLU A 304 -17.55 -16.59 -4.13
CA GLU A 304 -18.08 -15.97 -5.35
C GLU A 304 -17.08 -16.13 -6.50
N PRO A 305 -17.56 -16.46 -7.72
CA PRO A 305 -16.69 -16.66 -8.87
C PRO A 305 -15.97 -15.36 -9.27
N GLY A 306 -14.70 -15.51 -9.63
CA GLY A 306 -13.86 -14.42 -10.12
C GLY A 306 -14.09 -14.06 -11.58
N LEU A 307 -13.20 -13.20 -12.07
CA LEU A 307 -13.05 -12.89 -13.49
C LEU A 307 -12.43 -14.07 -14.26
N LEU A 308 -11.63 -14.88 -13.56
CA LEU A 308 -11.10 -16.17 -14.01
C LEU A 308 -11.46 -17.25 -12.99
N ASP A 309 -11.70 -18.47 -13.47
CA ASP A 309 -11.84 -19.64 -12.60
C ASP A 309 -10.48 -20.22 -12.17
N ALA A 310 -10.49 -21.15 -11.23
CA ALA A 310 -9.25 -21.74 -10.68
C ALA A 310 -8.38 -22.41 -11.76
N THR A 311 -9.00 -23.07 -12.75
CA THR A 311 -8.24 -23.72 -13.84
C THR A 311 -7.60 -22.69 -14.77
N GLN A 312 -8.29 -21.60 -15.06
CA GLN A 312 -7.76 -20.48 -15.84
C GLN A 312 -6.61 -19.77 -15.11
N LEU A 313 -6.73 -19.59 -13.79
CA LEU A 313 -5.67 -19.03 -12.96
C LEU A 313 -4.42 -19.90 -12.95
N ASP A 314 -4.57 -21.20 -12.73
CA ASP A 314 -3.45 -22.15 -12.73
C ASP A 314 -2.75 -22.15 -14.10
N ALA A 315 -3.52 -22.15 -15.19
CA ALA A 315 -2.98 -22.08 -16.54
C ALA A 315 -2.23 -20.76 -16.80
N LEU A 316 -2.74 -19.63 -16.29
CA LEU A 316 -2.06 -18.33 -16.38
C LEU A 316 -0.72 -18.35 -15.64
N VAL A 317 -0.68 -18.84 -14.40
CA VAL A 317 0.54 -18.90 -13.59
C VAL A 317 1.59 -19.78 -14.26
N GLU A 318 1.21 -20.96 -14.74
CA GLU A 318 2.11 -21.87 -15.44
C GLU A 318 2.61 -21.27 -16.77
N ALA A 319 1.76 -20.55 -17.51
CA ALA A 319 2.18 -19.83 -18.72
C ALA A 319 3.22 -18.73 -18.41
N ILE A 320 3.10 -18.02 -17.28
CA ILE A 320 4.10 -17.03 -16.83
C ILE A 320 5.41 -17.74 -16.46
N HIS A 321 5.35 -18.89 -15.80
CA HIS A 321 6.54 -19.69 -15.49
C HIS A 321 7.25 -20.16 -16.75
N ASP A 322 6.52 -20.66 -17.73
CA ASP A 322 7.08 -21.14 -18.99
C ASP A 322 7.67 -19.98 -19.82
N ALA A 323 6.96 -18.86 -19.93
CA ALA A 323 7.40 -17.69 -20.69
C ALA A 323 8.70 -17.07 -20.14
N THR A 324 8.94 -17.20 -18.83
CA THR A 324 10.16 -16.72 -18.17
C THR A 324 11.26 -17.79 -18.06
N GLY A 325 11.07 -18.96 -18.68
CA GLY A 325 12.02 -20.08 -18.57
C GLY A 325 12.24 -20.54 -17.12
N GLY A 326 11.22 -20.43 -16.27
CA GLY A 326 11.24 -20.82 -14.86
C GLY A 326 11.77 -19.75 -13.89
N GLN A 327 12.17 -18.56 -14.35
CA GLN A 327 12.66 -17.50 -13.47
C GLN A 327 11.59 -17.03 -12.48
N SER A 328 10.34 -16.84 -12.93
CA SER A 328 9.26 -16.45 -12.02
C SER A 328 8.95 -17.53 -10.98
N ARG A 329 9.11 -18.82 -11.32
CA ARG A 329 8.92 -19.91 -10.34
C ARG A 329 9.93 -19.84 -9.20
N ALA A 330 11.15 -19.36 -9.47
CA ALA A 330 12.16 -19.15 -8.44
C ALA A 330 11.91 -17.90 -7.58
N ALA A 331 11.07 -16.98 -8.03
CA ALA A 331 10.80 -15.70 -7.38
C ALA A 331 9.40 -15.60 -6.74
N THR A 332 8.53 -16.61 -6.89
CA THR A 332 7.14 -16.56 -6.42
C THR A 332 6.91 -17.49 -5.21
N GLY A 333 6.05 -17.05 -4.29
CA GLY A 333 5.57 -17.89 -3.17
C GLY A 333 6.71 -18.34 -2.26
N ALA A 334 6.67 -19.57 -1.74
CA ALA A 334 7.67 -20.05 -0.79
C ALA A 334 9.11 -20.14 -1.33
N ALA A 335 9.34 -19.94 -2.63
CA ALA A 335 10.66 -19.97 -3.24
C ALA A 335 11.52 -18.73 -2.92
N ALA A 336 10.89 -17.60 -2.57
CA ALA A 336 11.55 -16.34 -2.25
C ALA A 336 10.88 -15.64 -1.06
N SER A 337 11.56 -14.63 -0.48
CA SER A 337 10.87 -13.72 0.45
C SER A 337 9.90 -12.87 -0.35
N ASN A 338 8.60 -13.00 -0.06
CA ASN A 338 7.60 -12.06 -0.54
C ASN A 338 7.31 -11.16 0.65
N LEU A 339 7.83 -9.94 0.57
CA LEU A 339 7.46 -8.87 1.47
C LEU A 339 6.26 -8.15 0.85
#